data_AF-A0ABD0N2H8-F1
#
_entry.id   AF-A0ABD0N2H8-F1
#
_cell.length_a   1.000
_cell.length_b   1.000
_cell.length_c   1.000
_cell.angle_alpha   90.00
_cell.angle_beta   90.00
_cell.angle_gamma   90.00
#
_symmetry.space_group_name_H-M   'P 1'
#
loop_
_entity.id
_entity.type
_entity.pdbx_description
1 polymer ?
#
loop_
_entity_poly.entity_id
_entity_poly.type
_entity_poly.pdbx_seq_one_letter_code
_entity_poly.pdbx_strand_id
1 'polypeptide(L)'
;MLPSPAKFHYIFNLRDLSRIWQGILTVGSEVCKTPQLLASLFRHECTRVIADRFIDQKDRETFDGILERITVQDHGPGLVEQGPTETYFVDFLRDAPEMTGDEPEDAEAEAPKIYEPIPSFKALSERLSVFQQQYNETVRGAAMDLVFFE
;
A
#
# COMPACT_ATOMS: atom_id res chain seq x y z
N MET A 1 14.40 -7.62 16.85
CA MET A 1 14.78 -6.23 17.18
C MET A 1 14.24 -5.89 18.54
N LEU A 2 14.97 -5.11 19.32
CA LEU A 2 14.59 -4.74 20.68
C LEU A 2 14.63 -3.22 20.82
N PRO A 3 13.73 -2.64 21.64
CA PRO A 3 13.79 -1.21 21.92
C PRO A 3 15.12 -0.86 22.59
N SER A 4 15.69 0.27 22.18
CA SER A 4 16.87 0.88 22.77
C SER A 4 16.60 2.37 23.01
N PRO A 5 17.43 3.10 23.75
CA PRO A 5 17.28 4.56 23.86
C PRO A 5 17.26 5.28 22.51
N ALA A 6 17.96 4.76 21.50
CA ALA A 6 17.94 5.27 20.12
C ALA A 6 16.76 4.75 19.27
N LYS A 7 16.08 3.69 19.72
CA LYS A 7 14.99 2.99 19.04
C LYS A 7 13.79 2.79 19.98
N PHE A 8 13.46 3.81 20.76
CA PHE A 8 12.47 3.70 21.83
C PHE A 8 11.05 3.47 21.29
N HIS A 9 10.79 3.84 20.04
CA HIS A 9 9.53 3.64 19.33
C HIS A 9 9.34 2.22 18.77
N TYR A 10 10.32 1.32 18.93
CA TYR A 10 10.24 -0.09 18.51
C TYR A 10 9.41 -0.92 19.51
N ILE A 11 8.16 -0.51 19.73
CA ILE A 11 7.21 -1.18 20.62
C ILE A 11 6.21 -1.95 19.77
N PHE A 12 6.31 -3.27 19.78
CA PHE A 12 5.41 -4.16 19.05
C PHE A 12 4.44 -4.85 20.02
N ASN A 13 3.14 -4.78 19.74
CA ASN A 13 2.10 -5.40 20.56
C ASN A 13 0.96 -5.96 19.68
N LEU A 14 -0.03 -6.60 20.29
CA LEU A 14 -1.13 -7.25 19.56
C LEU A 14 -1.97 -6.29 18.71
N ARG A 15 -1.94 -4.97 18.97
CA ARG A 15 -2.59 -3.97 18.12
C ARG A 15 -1.98 -3.93 16.72
N ASP A 16 -0.68 -4.20 16.60
CA ASP A 16 -0.01 -4.23 15.30
C ASP A 16 -0.57 -5.38 14.45
N LEU A 17 -0.78 -6.55 15.06
CA LEU A 17 -1.44 -7.66 14.39
C LEU A 17 -2.86 -7.29 13.93
N SER A 18 -3.65 -6.61 14.77
CA SER A 18 -4.98 -6.13 14.37
C SER A 18 -4.94 -5.17 13.19
N ARG A 19 -3.94 -4.27 13.11
CA ARG A 19 -3.79 -3.35 11.97
C ARG A 19 -3.43 -4.08 10.68
N ILE A 20 -2.56 -5.08 10.74
CA ILE A 20 -2.23 -5.93 9.59
C ILE A 20 -3.49 -6.61 9.05
N TRP A 21 -4.27 -7.25 9.92
CA TRP A 21 -5.52 -7.87 9.53
C TRP A 21 -6.54 -6.88 8.97
N GLN A 22 -6.68 -5.70 9.60
CA GLN A 22 -7.57 -4.65 9.10
C GLN A 22 -7.18 -4.20 7.68
N GLY A 23 -5.88 -4.05 7.40
CA GLY A 23 -5.38 -3.75 6.07
C GLY A 23 -5.72 -4.84 5.05
N ILE A 24 -5.47 -6.11 5.40
CA ILE A 24 -5.80 -7.24 4.53
C ILE A 24 -7.30 -7.29 4.24
N LEU A 25 -8.15 -7.08 5.25
CA LEU A 25 -9.61 -7.10 5.12
C LEU A 25 -10.17 -5.94 4.29
N THR A 26 -9.35 -4.95 3.95
CA THR A 26 -9.76 -3.83 3.07
C THR A 26 -9.76 -4.25 1.59
N VAL A 27 -9.04 -5.32 1.23
CA VAL A 27 -9.03 -5.82 -0.15
C VAL A 27 -10.34 -6.55 -0.47
N GLY A 28 -10.96 -6.22 -1.59
CA GLY A 28 -12.12 -6.93 -2.10
C GLY A 28 -11.76 -8.23 -2.81
N SER A 29 -12.72 -9.16 -2.90
CA SER A 29 -12.54 -10.45 -3.58
C SER A 29 -12.40 -10.30 -5.10
N GLU A 30 -12.86 -9.17 -5.65
CA GLU A 30 -12.69 -8.77 -7.03
C GLU A 30 -11.24 -8.41 -7.38
N VAL A 31 -10.44 -8.01 -6.39
CA VAL A 31 -9.02 -7.66 -6.56
C VAL A 31 -8.14 -8.89 -6.24
N CYS A 32 -8.32 -9.48 -5.06
CA CYS A 32 -7.45 -10.56 -4.59
C CYS A 32 -7.91 -11.94 -5.08
N LYS A 33 -7.52 -12.32 -6.30
CA LYS A 33 -7.96 -13.58 -6.95
C LYS A 33 -7.00 -14.75 -6.80
N THR A 34 -5.74 -14.51 -6.42
CA THR A 34 -4.70 -15.54 -6.39
C THR A 34 -4.02 -15.61 -5.02
N PRO A 35 -3.57 -16.81 -4.58
CA PRO A 35 -2.78 -16.94 -3.35
C PRO A 35 -1.50 -16.11 -3.35
N GLN A 36 -0.88 -15.93 -4.52
CA GLN A 36 0.32 -15.11 -4.71
C GLN A 36 0.02 -13.64 -4.39
N LEU A 37 -1.08 -13.10 -4.91
CA LEU A 37 -1.46 -11.72 -4.63
C LEU A 37 -1.82 -11.51 -3.16
N LEU A 38 -2.47 -12.51 -2.52
CA LEU A 38 -2.73 -12.48 -1.09
C LEU A 38 -1.44 -12.48 -0.27
N ALA A 39 -0.43 -13.25 -0.67
CA ALA A 39 0.87 -13.28 -0.02
C ALA A 39 1.61 -11.94 -0.17
N SER A 40 1.55 -11.33 -1.35
CA SER A 40 2.09 -9.98 -1.60
C SER A 40 1.38 -8.92 -0.75
N LEU A 41 0.05 -9.00 -0.62
CA LEU A 41 -0.72 -8.13 0.26
C LEU A 41 -0.34 -8.32 1.73
N PHE A 42 -0.18 -9.57 2.18
CA PHE A 42 0.25 -9.87 3.55
C PHE A 42 1.63 -9.28 3.84
N ARG A 43 2.59 -9.43 2.90
CA ARG A 43 3.92 -8.83 2.99
C ARG A 43 3.84 -7.30 3.04
N HIS A 44 3.02 -6.70 2.17
CA HIS A 44 2.79 -5.25 2.13
C HIS A 44 2.30 -4.73 3.48
N GLU A 45 1.25 -5.34 4.05
CA GLU A 45 0.69 -4.90 5.33
C GLU A 45 1.66 -5.10 6.50
N CYS A 46 2.40 -6.23 6.52
CA CYS A 46 3.45 -6.44 7.50
C CYS A 46 4.52 -5.34 7.42
N THR A 47 4.95 -4.99 6.20
CA THR A 47 5.97 -3.96 5.96
C THR A 47 5.48 -2.58 6.44
N ARG A 48 4.28 -2.16 6.01
CA ARG A 48 3.70 -0.87 6.40
C ARG A 48 3.49 -0.74 7.91
N VAL A 49 3.02 -1.80 8.57
CA VAL A 49 2.73 -1.74 10.01
C VAL A 49 3.99 -1.88 10.86
N ILE A 50 4.96 -2.70 10.44
CA ILE A 50 6.14 -3.04 11.23
C ILE A 50 7.36 -2.27 10.74
N ALA A 51 7.73 -2.43 9.47
CA ALA A 51 9.01 -1.99 8.92
C ALA A 51 9.14 -0.48 8.71
N ASP A 52 8.03 0.24 8.55
CA ASP A 52 8.03 1.72 8.49
C ASP A 52 8.58 2.37 9.77
N ARG A 53 8.59 1.65 10.89
CA ARG A 53 9.19 2.13 12.15
C ARG A 53 10.71 2.00 12.18
N PHE A 54 11.30 1.24 11.26
CA PHE A 54 12.73 0.98 11.27
C PHE A 54 13.52 2.14 10.69
N ILE A 55 14.56 2.53 11.44
CA ILE A 55 15.48 3.61 11.06
C ILE A 55 16.75 3.09 10.37
N ASP A 56 17.11 1.82 10.60
CA ASP A 56 18.33 1.22 10.08
C ASP A 56 18.01 0.21 8.96
N GLN A 57 18.83 0.21 7.90
CA GLN A 57 18.69 -0.76 6.81
C GLN A 57 18.88 -2.21 7.30
N LYS A 58 19.82 -2.43 8.23
CA LYS A 58 20.06 -3.76 8.83
C LYS A 58 18.82 -4.34 9.50
N ASP A 59 18.02 -3.47 10.13
CA ASP A 59 16.77 -3.88 10.76
C ASP A 59 15.79 -4.33 9.65
N ARG A 60 15.59 -3.52 8.61
CA ARG A 60 14.74 -3.87 7.47
C ARG A 60 15.13 -5.23 6.85
N GLU A 61 16.41 -5.42 6.54
CA GLU A 61 16.92 -6.70 6.02
C GLU A 61 16.64 -7.89 6.94
N THR A 62 16.78 -7.69 8.26
CA THR A 62 16.47 -8.74 9.24
C THR A 62 14.99 -9.09 9.23
N PHE A 63 14.11 -8.10 9.09
CA PHE A 63 12.67 -8.29 8.99
C PHE A 63 12.28 -9.01 7.70
N ASP A 64 12.85 -8.61 6.56
CA ASP A 64 12.60 -9.25 5.27
C ASP A 64 13.01 -10.73 5.29
N GLY A 65 14.18 -11.03 5.87
CA GLY A 65 14.63 -12.40 6.05
C GLY A 65 13.74 -13.23 6.99
N ILE A 66 13.12 -12.61 8.01
CA ILE A 66 12.14 -13.29 8.86
C ILE A 66 10.87 -13.63 8.07
N LEU A 67 10.34 -12.68 7.30
CA LEU A 67 9.16 -12.90 6.47
C LEU A 67 9.41 -14.01 5.45
N GLU A 68 10.51 -13.92 4.71
CA GLU A 68 10.88 -14.93 3.70
C GLU A 68 11.00 -16.32 4.33
N ARG A 69 11.71 -16.43 5.46
CA ARG A 69 11.88 -17.70 6.17
C ARG A 69 10.55 -18.32 6.59
N ILE A 70 9.63 -17.53 7.15
CA ILE A 70 8.31 -18.01 7.59
C ILE A 70 7.49 -18.45 6.37
N THR A 71 7.49 -17.64 5.29
CA THR A 71 6.79 -17.98 4.06
C THR A 71 7.26 -19.31 3.48
N VAL A 72 8.58 -19.53 3.39
CA VAL A 72 9.14 -20.80 2.89
C VAL A 72 8.82 -21.96 3.82
N GLN A 73 8.87 -21.74 5.14
CA GLN A 73 8.60 -22.79 6.13
C GLN A 73 7.15 -23.28 6.07
N ASP A 74 6.18 -22.36 5.95
CA ASP A 74 4.76 -22.69 6.05
C ASP A 74 4.11 -22.98 4.70
N HIS A 75 4.65 -22.43 3.60
CA HIS A 75 4.04 -22.48 2.27
C HIS A 75 4.97 -22.98 1.16
N GLY A 76 6.23 -23.29 1.47
CA GLY A 76 7.23 -23.74 0.51
C GLY A 76 7.86 -22.61 -0.33
N PRO A 77 8.93 -22.91 -1.08
CA PRO A 77 9.70 -21.89 -1.81
C PRO A 77 8.97 -21.30 -3.02
N GLY A 78 8.00 -22.02 -3.60
CA GLY A 78 7.33 -21.59 -4.82
C GLY A 78 6.60 -20.25 -4.70
N LEU A 79 6.15 -19.88 -3.50
CA LEU A 79 5.49 -18.59 -3.26
C LEU A 79 6.46 -17.41 -3.24
N VAL A 80 7.73 -17.66 -2.85
CA VAL A 80 8.81 -16.67 -2.87
C VAL A 80 9.43 -16.58 -4.26
N GLU A 81 9.67 -17.73 -4.92
CA GLU A 81 10.29 -17.80 -6.25
C GLU A 81 9.40 -17.23 -7.37
N GLN A 82 8.07 -17.33 -7.21
CA GLN A 82 7.09 -16.83 -8.20
C GLN A 82 6.41 -15.52 -7.75
N GLY A 83 6.72 -15.04 -6.56
CA GLY A 83 6.12 -13.83 -6.00
C GLY A 83 6.78 -12.56 -6.56
N PRO A 84 6.03 -11.45 -6.73
CA PRO A 84 6.66 -10.16 -7.02
C PRO A 84 7.55 -9.76 -5.83
N THR A 85 8.74 -9.25 -6.15
CA THR A 85 9.80 -8.90 -5.19
C THR A 85 9.31 -7.90 -4.14
N GLU A 86 8.42 -6.99 -4.53
CA GLU A 86 7.63 -6.10 -3.69
C GLU A 86 6.43 -5.58 -4.51
N THR A 87 5.23 -5.56 -3.92
CA THR A 87 4.04 -4.98 -4.56
C THR A 87 3.36 -4.06 -3.57
N TYR A 88 3.13 -2.82 -3.99
CA TYR A 88 2.46 -1.81 -3.18
C TYR A 88 0.98 -1.77 -3.51
N PHE A 89 0.16 -1.51 -2.50
CA PHE A 89 -1.29 -1.42 -2.63
C PHE A 89 -1.75 0.00 -2.31
N VAL A 90 -2.68 0.52 -3.10
CA VAL A 90 -3.23 1.88 -2.97
C VAL A 90 -4.73 1.85 -3.25
N ASP A 91 -5.46 2.88 -2.83
CA ASP A 91 -6.91 2.98 -2.98
C ASP A 91 -7.38 4.08 -3.94
N PHE A 92 -6.47 4.77 -4.62
CA PHE A 92 -6.75 5.98 -5.40
C PHE A 92 -6.49 5.85 -6.91
N LEU A 93 -6.40 4.62 -7.43
CA LEU A 93 -6.15 4.39 -8.87
C LEU A 93 -7.39 4.55 -9.75
N ARG A 94 -8.59 4.39 -9.18
CA ARG A 94 -9.84 4.46 -9.93
C ARG A 94 -10.30 5.90 -10.11
N ASP A 95 -10.88 6.18 -11.28
CA ASP A 95 -11.55 7.44 -11.57
C ASP A 95 -12.99 7.44 -11.06
N ALA A 96 -13.50 8.64 -10.80
CA ALA A 96 -14.92 8.82 -10.55
C ALA A 96 -15.74 8.33 -11.76
N PRO A 97 -16.86 7.64 -11.54
CA PRO A 97 -17.74 7.25 -12.62
C PRO A 97 -18.24 8.48 -13.39
N GLU A 98 -18.38 8.35 -14.70
CA GLU A 98 -18.95 9.40 -15.54
C GLU A 98 -20.44 9.57 -15.20
N MET A 99 -20.83 10.77 -14.83
CA MET A 99 -22.22 11.12 -14.55
C MET A 99 -23.01 11.15 -15.86
N THR A 100 -23.88 10.17 -16.09
CA THR A 100 -24.62 10.00 -17.36
C THR A 100 -25.84 10.91 -17.49
N GLY A 101 -26.14 11.73 -16.47
CA GLY A 101 -27.28 12.65 -16.45
C GLY A 101 -28.61 12.03 -16.02
N ASP A 102 -28.64 10.72 -15.77
CA ASP A 102 -29.78 10.01 -15.14
C ASP A 102 -29.75 10.10 -13.60
N GLU A 103 -28.66 10.65 -13.05
CA GLU A 103 -28.40 10.81 -11.63
C GLU A 103 -28.99 12.16 -11.13
N PRO A 104 -29.47 12.23 -9.87
CA PRO A 104 -30.02 13.47 -9.33
C PRO A 104 -29.00 14.61 -9.36
N GLU A 105 -29.46 15.86 -9.48
CA GLU A 105 -28.58 17.05 -9.61
C GLU A 105 -27.57 17.21 -8.46
N ASP A 106 -27.83 16.59 -7.31
CA ASP A 106 -26.99 16.62 -6.12
C ASP A 106 -26.03 15.41 -6.01
N ALA A 107 -25.96 14.56 -7.05
CA ALA A 107 -25.09 13.39 -7.04
C ALA A 107 -23.63 13.80 -7.18
N GLU A 108 -22.85 13.57 -6.12
CA GLU A 108 -21.39 13.66 -6.18
C GLU A 108 -20.82 12.32 -6.63
N ALA A 109 -20.22 12.28 -7.82
CA ALA A 109 -19.48 11.12 -8.29
C ALA A 109 -18.13 11.04 -7.56
N GLU A 110 -18.08 10.30 -6.46
CA GLU A 110 -16.81 10.02 -5.78
C GLU A 110 -16.03 8.91 -6.48
N ALA A 111 -14.71 9.10 -6.58
CA ALA A 111 -13.82 8.04 -7.03
C ALA A 111 -13.86 6.85 -6.06
N PRO A 112 -14.11 5.62 -6.53
CA PRO A 112 -14.22 4.47 -5.65
C PRO A 112 -12.85 4.14 -5.05
N LYS A 113 -12.81 3.99 -3.72
CA LYS A 113 -11.59 3.70 -2.96
C LYS A 113 -11.27 2.21 -2.95
N ILE A 114 -10.89 1.67 -4.11
CA ILE A 114 -10.59 0.25 -4.28
C ILE A 114 -9.13 0.00 -3.94
N TYR A 115 -8.88 -0.74 -2.86
CA TYR A 115 -7.53 -1.10 -2.44
C TYR A 115 -6.95 -2.19 -3.35
N GLU A 116 -5.98 -1.82 -4.20
CA GLU A 116 -5.49 -2.67 -5.27
C GLU A 116 -3.98 -2.47 -5.54
N PRO A 117 -3.29 -3.47 -6.14
CA PRO A 117 -1.86 -3.40 -6.38
C PRO A 117 -1.51 -2.36 -7.46
N ILE A 118 -0.43 -1.61 -7.25
CA ILE A 118 0.08 -0.70 -8.28
C ILE A 118 0.70 -1.49 -9.44
N PRO A 119 0.41 -1.15 -10.71
CA PRO A 119 1.04 -1.83 -11.84
C PRO A 119 2.53 -1.54 -11.99
N SER A 120 2.94 -0.30 -11.67
CA SER A 120 4.34 0.15 -11.71
C SER A 120 4.48 1.52 -11.05
N PHE A 121 5.70 1.89 -10.65
CA PHE A 121 6.01 3.25 -10.17
C PHE A 121 5.74 4.32 -11.22
N LYS A 122 5.92 4.00 -12.51
CA LYS A 122 5.56 4.92 -13.60
C LYS A 122 4.05 5.23 -13.59
N ALA A 123 3.21 4.19 -13.54
CA ALA A 123 1.75 4.37 -13.46
C ALA A 123 1.34 5.13 -12.19
N LEU A 124 1.99 4.87 -11.06
CA LEU A 124 1.77 5.62 -9.82
C LEU A 124 2.13 7.10 -9.97
N SER A 125 3.31 7.41 -10.52
CA SER A 125 3.78 8.78 -10.73
C SER A 125 2.86 9.57 -11.69
N GLU A 126 2.41 8.92 -12.78
CA GLU A 126 1.42 9.50 -13.70
C GLU A 126 0.11 9.82 -12.97
N ARG A 127 -0.39 8.90 -12.12
CA ARG A 127 -1.61 9.13 -11.33
C ARG A 127 -1.45 10.29 -10.34
N LEU A 128 -0.33 10.34 -9.61
CA LEU A 128 -0.07 11.41 -8.65
C LEU A 128 0.07 12.78 -9.32
N SER A 129 0.65 12.83 -10.53
CA SER A 129 0.77 14.05 -11.32
C SER A 129 -0.60 14.61 -11.72
N VAL A 130 -1.55 13.74 -12.08
CA VAL A 130 -2.94 14.14 -12.34
C VAL A 130 -3.58 14.78 -11.11
N PHE A 131 -3.42 14.19 -9.92
CA PHE A 131 -3.95 14.77 -8.68
C PHE A 131 -3.32 16.10 -8.31
N GLN A 132 -2.01 16.25 -8.50
CA GLN A 132 -1.32 17.50 -8.27
C GLN A 132 -1.80 18.60 -9.23
N GLN A 133 -2.03 18.26 -10.50
CA GLN A 133 -2.59 19.19 -11.47
C GLN A 133 -4.01 19.62 -11.07
N GLN A 134 -4.89 18.68 -10.74
CA GLN A 134 -6.26 18.97 -10.29
C GLN A 134 -6.27 19.87 -9.04
N TYR A 135 -5.38 19.62 -8.09
CA TYR A 135 -5.21 20.47 -6.91
C TYR A 135 -4.82 21.89 -7.32
N ASN A 136 -3.84 22.05 -8.21
CA ASN A 136 -3.35 23.35 -8.67
C ASN A 136 -4.38 24.15 -9.47
N GLU A 137 -5.26 23.47 -10.20
CA GLU A 137 -6.36 24.10 -10.94
C GLU A 137 -7.46 24.60 -9.98
N THR A 138 -7.71 23.86 -8.90
CA THR A 138 -8.76 24.17 -7.92
C THR A 138 -8.31 25.24 -6.92
N VAL A 139 -7.07 25.16 -6.43
CA VAL A 139 -6.54 26.03 -5.37
C VAL A 139 -5.75 27.20 -5.95
N ARG A 140 -6.33 28.40 -5.86
CA ARG A 140 -5.66 29.63 -6.33
C ARG A 140 -4.64 30.13 -5.30
N GLY A 141 -3.43 30.43 -5.77
CA GLY A 141 -2.38 31.12 -4.99
C GLY A 141 -1.52 30.23 -4.09
N ALA A 142 -1.76 28.92 -4.07
CA ALA A 142 -0.96 27.93 -3.34
C ALA A 142 -0.64 26.73 -4.22
N ALA A 143 -0.12 26.99 -5.42
CA ALA A 143 0.27 25.93 -6.35
C ALA A 143 1.38 25.06 -5.74
N MET A 144 1.21 23.75 -5.89
CA MET A 144 2.06 22.70 -5.39
C MET A 144 2.93 22.14 -6.52
N ASP A 145 4.24 22.13 -6.32
CA ASP A 145 5.25 21.60 -7.26
C ASP A 145 6.04 20.45 -6.61
N LEU A 146 5.34 19.37 -6.28
CA LEU A 146 5.99 18.14 -5.84
C LEU A 146 6.69 17.46 -7.01
N VAL A 147 7.87 16.91 -6.72
CA VAL A 147 8.60 16.05 -7.64
C VAL A 147 8.58 14.64 -7.07
N PHE A 148 8.11 13.68 -7.87
CA PHE A 148 7.99 12.28 -7.47
C PHE A 148 9.26 11.50 -7.85
N PHE A 149 9.85 10.80 -6.87
CA PHE A 149 11.04 9.95 -7.03
C PHE A 149 10.73 8.53 -6.54
N GLU A 150 11.56 7.57 -6.97
CA GLU A 150 11.62 6.21 -6.45
C GLU A 150 12.54 6.12 -5.22
#